data_AF-A0A933GWR6-F1
#
_entry.id   AF-A0A933GWR6-F1
#
_cell.length_a   1.000
_cell.length_b   1.000
_cell.length_c   1.000
_cell.angle_alpha   90.00
_cell.angle_beta   90.00
_cell.angle_gamma   90.00
#
_symmetry.space_group_name_H-M   'P 1'
#
loop_
_entity.id
_entity.type
_entity.pdbx_description
1 polymer ?
#
loop_
_entity_poly.entity_id
_entity_poly.type
_entity_poly.pdbx_seq_one_letter_code
_entity_poly.pdbx_strand_id
1 'polypeptide(L)'
;MPASLSLPEFGRPPGGPANVWLSALAAGFAVLGLFAAVGFSLAAILVGDPGGSDAREGEAAPPPATPEEIDSLVTLLGSDDPKSRSHAERRLIEIGPAALPSLRRALHSPDPETAWRAEEAAIEIEERRAEKASLSRSAPPGP
;
A
#
# COMPACT_ATOMS: atom_id res chain seq x y z
N MET A 1 -10.19 61.34 8.40
CA MET A 1 -10.99 60.31 7.72
C MET A 1 -10.15 59.03 7.69
N PRO A 2 -10.62 57.90 8.25
CA PRO A 2 -9.83 56.70 8.53
C PRO A 2 -9.66 55.77 7.32
N ALA A 3 -8.80 54.78 7.54
CA ALA A 3 -8.24 53.79 6.61
C ALA A 3 -9.25 52.83 5.96
N SER A 4 -8.94 52.46 4.71
CA SER A 4 -9.45 51.23 4.06
C SER A 4 -8.27 50.44 3.48
N LEU A 5 -8.06 49.25 4.05
CA LEU A 5 -7.10 48.23 3.61
C LEU A 5 -7.62 47.58 2.31
N SER A 6 -6.78 47.52 1.27
CA SER A 6 -7.03 46.71 0.07
C SER A 6 -6.20 45.43 0.16
N LEU A 7 -6.87 44.28 0.09
CA LEU A 7 -6.28 42.94 0.06
C LEU A 7 -5.58 42.68 -1.29
N PRO A 8 -4.50 41.88 -1.35
CA PRO A 8 -3.95 41.43 -2.62
C PRO A 8 -4.77 40.25 -3.18
N GLU A 9 -5.38 40.47 -4.36
CA GLU A 9 -5.98 39.44 -5.20
C GLU A 9 -4.88 38.48 -5.69
N PHE A 10 -4.83 37.28 -5.12
CA PHE A 10 -3.94 36.21 -5.60
C PHE A 10 -4.43 35.75 -6.99
N GLY A 11 -3.70 36.15 -8.01
CA GLY A 11 -4.04 35.95 -9.41
C GLY A 11 -4.20 34.48 -9.79
N ARG A 12 -5.38 34.16 -10.32
CA ARG A 12 -5.60 33.01 -11.22
C ARG A 12 -4.68 33.18 -12.44
N PRO A 13 -3.88 32.18 -12.86
CA PRO A 13 -3.23 32.26 -14.16
C PRO A 13 -4.27 32.07 -15.28
N PRO A 14 -4.36 32.99 -16.26
CA PRO A 14 -5.23 32.85 -17.41
C PRO A 14 -4.57 32.01 -18.52
N GLY A 15 -5.28 30.96 -18.96
CA GLY A 15 -5.32 30.49 -20.36
C GLY A 15 -4.03 30.07 -21.07
N GLY A 16 -3.46 28.91 -20.71
CA GLY A 16 -2.48 28.19 -21.55
C GLY A 16 -3.09 26.92 -22.20
N PRO A 17 -2.73 26.55 -23.45
CA PRO A 17 -3.38 25.47 -24.18
C PRO A 17 -3.03 24.06 -23.63
N ALA A 18 -4.01 23.15 -23.72
CA ALA A 18 -4.12 21.86 -23.03
C ALA A 18 -3.14 20.73 -23.46
N ASN A 19 -1.97 21.05 -24.00
CA ASN A 19 -1.17 20.08 -24.77
C ASN A 19 0.35 20.20 -24.60
N VAL A 20 0.82 20.73 -23.46
CA VAL A 20 2.25 20.65 -23.08
C VAL A 20 2.60 19.37 -22.28
N TRP A 21 1.63 18.48 -22.09
CA TRP A 21 1.82 17.14 -21.48
C TRP A 21 2.19 16.04 -22.50
N LEU A 22 2.50 16.40 -23.75
CA LEU A 22 2.79 15.43 -24.80
C LEU A 22 3.92 15.92 -25.70
N SER A 23 5.17 15.55 -25.36
CA SER A 23 6.22 15.04 -26.29
C SER A 23 7.63 15.36 -25.79
N ALA A 24 8.20 14.43 -25.02
CA ALA A 24 9.61 14.05 -25.15
C ALA A 24 9.65 12.53 -25.29
N LEU A 25 9.20 12.06 -26.45
CA LEU A 25 9.39 10.70 -26.94
C LEU A 25 10.88 10.48 -27.24
N ALA A 26 11.47 9.41 -26.71
CA ALA A 26 12.37 8.46 -27.41
C ALA A 26 13.34 7.77 -26.44
N ALA A 27 12.92 6.62 -25.88
CA ALA A 27 13.69 5.36 -25.76
C ALA A 27 13.03 4.44 -24.71
N GLY A 28 12.35 3.38 -25.14
CA GLY A 28 11.99 2.29 -24.24
C GLY A 28 10.63 1.60 -24.40
N PHE A 29 9.84 1.87 -25.45
CA PHE A 29 8.76 0.95 -25.83
C PHE A 29 9.36 -0.24 -26.58
N ALA A 30 9.90 -1.22 -25.84
CA ALA A 30 10.12 -2.61 -26.28
C ALA A 30 10.82 -3.44 -25.17
N VAL A 31 10.04 -4.01 -24.26
CA VAL A 31 10.06 -5.48 -24.12
C VAL A 31 8.68 -5.96 -24.54
N LEU A 32 8.53 -6.03 -25.85
CA LEU A 32 7.44 -6.70 -26.54
C LEU A 32 7.75 -8.20 -26.49
N GLY A 33 6.82 -9.01 -25.98
CA GLY A 33 6.76 -10.44 -26.32
C GLY A 33 7.16 -11.42 -25.22
N LEU A 34 6.12 -12.06 -24.66
CA LEU A 34 5.99 -13.52 -24.59
C LEU A 34 6.98 -14.31 -23.70
N PHE A 35 6.55 -14.59 -22.46
CA PHE A 35 6.56 -15.92 -21.84
C PHE A 35 5.39 -15.95 -20.83
N ALA A 36 4.18 -16.32 -21.25
CA ALA A 36 3.64 -17.66 -20.98
C ALA A 36 4.62 -18.63 -20.26
N ALA A 37 4.26 -19.05 -19.04
CA ALA A 37 4.87 -20.10 -18.19
C ALA A 37 6.33 -19.81 -17.75
N VAL A 38 6.65 -19.58 -16.48
CA VAL A 38 6.49 -20.43 -15.28
C VAL A 38 6.32 -19.46 -14.08
N GLY A 39 5.28 -19.52 -13.25
CA GLY A 39 4.96 -20.68 -12.43
C GLY A 39 3.51 -20.66 -11.98
N PHE A 40 2.65 -21.20 -12.82
CA PHE A 40 1.62 -22.10 -12.31
C PHE A 40 2.23 -23.50 -12.38
N SER A 41 2.60 -24.08 -11.24
CA SER A 41 2.89 -25.51 -11.13
C SER A 41 2.46 -26.03 -9.77
N LEU A 42 1.22 -26.49 -9.79
CA LEU A 42 0.70 -27.58 -8.98
C LEU A 42 1.49 -28.87 -9.32
N ALA A 43 2.04 -29.55 -8.32
CA ALA A 43 2.40 -30.97 -8.44
C ALA A 43 2.01 -31.68 -7.15
N ALA A 44 0.87 -32.36 -7.22
CA ALA A 44 0.53 -33.43 -6.30
C ALA A 44 1.64 -34.48 -6.31
N ILE A 45 2.28 -34.72 -5.16
CA ILE A 45 2.94 -35.99 -4.88
C ILE A 45 1.96 -36.81 -4.05
N LEU A 46 1.39 -37.80 -4.72
CA LEU A 46 0.65 -38.91 -4.15
C LEU A 46 1.63 -39.81 -3.38
N VAL A 47 1.56 -39.82 -2.04
CA VAL A 47 1.77 -40.96 -1.11
C VAL A 47 1.76 -40.42 0.32
N GLY A 48 0.80 -40.88 1.11
CA GLY A 48 0.85 -40.84 2.58
C GLY A 48 -0.08 -39.82 3.24
N ASP A 49 -1.34 -40.21 3.46
CA ASP A 49 -1.94 -39.90 4.77
C ASP A 49 -1.19 -40.76 5.80
N PRO A 50 -0.60 -40.12 6.81
CA PRO A 50 -0.86 -40.62 8.15
C PRO A 50 -1.23 -39.44 9.06
N GLY A 51 -2.50 -39.43 9.44
CA GLY A 51 -2.85 -39.44 10.86
C GLY A 51 -2.31 -38.30 11.74
N GLY A 52 -3.27 -37.49 12.18
CA GLY A 52 -3.38 -37.19 13.61
C GLY A 52 -2.59 -35.99 14.11
N SER A 53 -3.34 -34.93 14.40
CA SER A 53 -3.31 -34.17 15.66
C SER A 53 -4.03 -32.85 15.36
N ASP A 54 -5.26 -32.60 15.82
CA ASP A 54 -5.55 -32.29 17.22
C ASP A 54 -4.43 -31.50 17.93
N ALA A 55 -3.80 -30.57 17.22
CA ALA A 55 -3.11 -29.46 17.84
C ALA A 55 -4.00 -28.24 17.67
N ARG A 56 -4.59 -27.81 18.79
CA ARG A 56 -5.13 -26.46 18.92
C ARG A 56 -4.00 -25.52 18.51
N GLU A 57 -4.07 -24.98 17.29
CA GLU A 57 -3.30 -23.78 16.92
C GLU A 57 -3.88 -22.67 17.78
N GLY A 58 -3.33 -22.55 19.00
CA GLY A 58 -3.59 -21.42 19.85
C GLY A 58 -3.09 -20.20 19.10
N GLU A 59 -4.01 -19.43 18.53
CA GLU A 59 -3.93 -18.02 18.16
C GLU A 59 -2.49 -17.49 18.01
N ALA A 60 -1.73 -18.12 17.11
CA ALA A 60 -0.38 -17.67 16.81
C ALA A 60 -0.54 -16.53 15.82
N ALA A 61 -0.12 -15.33 16.22
CA ALA A 61 -0.08 -14.18 15.34
C ALA A 61 0.54 -14.60 13.98
N PRO A 62 -0.01 -14.14 12.85
CA PRO A 62 0.52 -14.49 11.53
C PRO A 62 2.03 -14.23 11.47
N PRO A 63 2.78 -15.06 10.74
CA PRO A 63 4.23 -14.94 10.65
C PRO A 63 4.63 -13.51 10.28
N PRO A 64 5.77 -13.01 10.80
CA PRO A 64 6.22 -11.66 10.49
C PRO A 64 6.35 -11.51 8.98
N ALA A 65 5.72 -10.47 8.43
CA ALA A 65 5.76 -10.23 6.99
C ALA A 65 7.18 -9.94 6.53
N THR A 66 7.56 -10.58 5.43
CA THR A 66 8.86 -10.38 4.80
C THR A 66 8.85 -9.08 3.97
N PRO A 67 10.01 -8.42 3.78
CA PRO A 67 10.09 -7.27 2.88
C PRO A 67 9.55 -7.56 1.47
N GLU A 68 9.80 -8.77 0.96
CA GLU A 68 9.33 -9.24 -0.34
C GLU A 68 7.80 -9.37 -0.39
N GLU A 69 7.17 -9.83 0.70
CA GLU A 69 5.71 -9.86 0.83
C GLU A 69 5.14 -8.43 0.79
N ILE A 70 5.73 -7.50 1.55
CA ILE A 70 5.28 -6.11 1.59
C ILE A 70 5.34 -5.47 0.20
N ASP A 71 6.46 -5.62 -0.51
CA ASP A 71 6.62 -5.04 -1.85
C ASP A 71 5.67 -5.69 -2.87
N SER A 72 5.38 -6.99 -2.72
CA SER A 72 4.37 -7.68 -3.54
C SER A 72 2.96 -7.14 -3.28
N LEU A 73 2.59 -6.90 -2.02
CA LEU A 73 1.31 -6.31 -1.65
C LEU A 73 1.19 -4.87 -2.15
N VAL A 74 2.27 -4.08 -2.06
CA VAL A 74 2.30 -2.72 -2.62
C VAL A 74 2.03 -2.74 -4.13
N THR A 75 2.60 -3.70 -4.86
CA THR A 75 2.33 -3.86 -6.29
C THR A 75 0.85 -4.19 -6.56
N LEU A 76 0.23 -4.98 -5.69
CA LEU A 76 -1.19 -5.34 -5.82
C LEU A 76 -2.16 -4.19 -5.52
N LEU A 77 -1.71 -3.08 -4.91
CA LEU A 77 -2.55 -1.89 -4.71
C LEU A 77 -3.00 -1.27 -6.04
N GLY A 78 -2.15 -1.33 -7.06
CA GLY A 78 -2.45 -0.90 -8.43
C GLY A 78 -3.15 -1.95 -9.30
N SER A 79 -3.63 -3.06 -8.71
CA SER A 79 -4.30 -4.11 -9.48
C SER A 79 -5.67 -3.67 -9.99
N ASP A 80 -5.96 -3.97 -11.26
CA ASP A 80 -7.29 -3.78 -11.86
C ASP A 80 -8.38 -4.58 -11.13
N ASP A 81 -8.02 -5.69 -10.48
CA ASP A 81 -8.94 -6.52 -9.72
C ASP A 81 -9.27 -5.88 -8.35
N PRO A 82 -10.56 -5.53 -8.10
CA PRO A 82 -10.98 -4.93 -6.84
C PRO A 82 -10.68 -5.76 -5.60
N LYS A 83 -10.76 -7.09 -5.73
CA LYS A 83 -10.54 -7.98 -4.59
C LYS A 83 -9.06 -8.01 -4.21
N SER A 84 -8.17 -8.09 -5.19
CA SER A 84 -6.72 -8.10 -5.00
C SER A 84 -6.23 -6.82 -4.35
N ARG A 85 -6.68 -5.64 -4.82
CA ARG A 85 -6.26 -4.36 -4.24
C ARG A 85 -6.77 -4.17 -2.80
N SER A 86 -8.04 -4.49 -2.52
CA SER A 86 -8.59 -4.40 -1.16
C SER A 86 -7.95 -5.41 -0.20
N HIS A 87 -7.62 -6.61 -0.68
CA HIS A 87 -6.88 -7.60 0.10
C HIS A 87 -5.49 -7.08 0.45
N ALA A 88 -4.77 -6.54 -0.54
CA ALA A 88 -3.43 -6.01 -0.35
C ALA A 88 -3.39 -4.86 0.65
N GLU A 89 -4.31 -3.91 0.50
CA GLU A 89 -4.48 -2.78 1.42
C GLU A 89 -4.71 -3.25 2.86
N ARG A 90 -5.69 -4.15 3.06
CA ARG A 90 -5.98 -4.69 4.39
C ARG A 90 -4.79 -5.43 4.99
N ARG A 91 -4.07 -6.21 4.17
CA ARG A 91 -2.90 -6.96 4.62
C ARG A 91 -1.75 -6.03 5.02
N LEU A 92 -1.52 -4.94 4.28
CA LEU A 92 -0.52 -3.92 4.62
C LEU A 92 -0.86 -3.23 5.95
N ILE A 93 -2.14 -2.95 6.21
CA ILE A 93 -2.62 -2.39 7.48
C ILE A 93 -2.41 -3.39 8.63
N GLU A 94 -2.68 -4.67 8.42
CA GLU A 94 -2.43 -5.74 9.40
C GLU A 94 -0.94 -5.89 9.76
N ILE A 95 -0.06 -5.77 8.76
CA ILE A 95 1.40 -5.74 8.95
C ILE A 95 1.81 -4.53 9.79
N GLY A 96 1.17 -3.38 9.54
CA GLY A 96 1.30 -2.19 10.35
C GLY A 96 2.64 -1.48 10.14
N PRO A 97 3.37 -1.09 11.20
CA PRO A 97 4.52 -0.18 11.10
C PRO A 97 5.62 -0.63 10.13
N ALA A 98 5.79 -1.94 9.94
CA ALA A 98 6.80 -2.50 9.05
C ALA A 98 6.52 -2.19 7.56
N ALA A 99 5.26 -1.95 7.19
CA ALA A 99 4.87 -1.61 5.82
C ALA A 99 5.11 -0.13 5.46
N LEU A 100 5.21 0.77 6.46
CA LEU A 100 5.32 2.21 6.25
C LEU A 100 6.45 2.64 5.30
N PRO A 101 7.68 2.06 5.38
CA PRO A 101 8.75 2.44 4.45
C PRO A 101 8.41 2.12 2.99
N SER A 102 7.76 0.99 2.71
CA SER A 102 7.35 0.62 1.35
C SER A 102 6.16 1.44 0.88
N LEU A 103 5.17 1.66 1.74
CA LEU A 103 4.03 2.54 1.46
C LEU A 103 4.48 3.97 1.13
N ARG A 104 5.43 4.53 1.88
CA ARG A 104 6.00 5.86 1.62
C ARG A 104 6.71 5.95 0.27
N ARG A 105 7.36 4.86 -0.19
CA ARG A 105 7.92 4.81 -1.55
C ARG A 105 6.81 4.78 -2.61
N ALA A 106 5.74 4.05 -2.34
CA ALA A 106 4.60 3.90 -3.24
C ALA A 106 3.79 5.20 -3.45
N LEU A 107 3.86 6.16 -2.52
CA LEU A 107 3.31 7.52 -2.71
C LEU A 107 3.90 8.25 -3.93
N HIS A 108 5.10 7.86 -4.36
CA HIS A 108 5.76 8.40 -5.54
C HIS A 108 5.55 7.52 -6.79
N SER A 109 4.62 6.57 -6.73
CA SER A 109 4.27 5.72 -7.87
C SER A 109 3.74 6.58 -9.03
N PRO A 110 4.08 6.25 -10.29
CA PRO A 110 3.45 6.87 -11.45
C PRO A 110 1.98 6.49 -11.61
N ASP A 111 1.53 5.42 -10.95
CA ASP A 111 0.13 5.02 -10.91
C ASP A 111 -0.63 5.77 -9.80
N PRO A 112 -1.61 6.63 -10.13
CA PRO A 112 -2.37 7.39 -9.14
C PRO A 112 -3.15 6.52 -8.15
N GLU A 113 -3.66 5.36 -8.58
CA GLU A 113 -4.41 4.46 -7.71
C GLU A 113 -3.50 3.85 -6.63
N THR A 114 -2.32 3.35 -7.04
CA THR A 114 -1.29 2.88 -6.10
C THR A 114 -0.89 3.97 -5.11
N ALA A 115 -0.63 5.19 -5.58
CA ALA A 115 -0.21 6.30 -4.73
C ALA A 115 -1.28 6.66 -3.69
N TRP A 116 -2.55 6.80 -4.14
CA TRP A 116 -3.67 7.12 -3.27
C TRP A 116 -3.93 6.03 -2.22
N ARG A 117 -3.96 4.75 -2.61
CA ARG A 117 -4.16 3.65 -1.66
C ARG A 117 -3.00 3.48 -0.69
N ALA A 118 -1.78 3.74 -1.14
CA ALA A 118 -0.62 3.69 -0.27
C ALA A 118 -0.68 4.79 0.80
N GLU A 119 -1.23 5.96 0.46
CA GLU A 119 -1.50 7.05 1.39
C GLU A 119 -2.54 6.66 2.44
N GLU A 120 -3.71 6.18 2.00
CA GLU A 120 -4.78 5.73 2.90
C GLU A 120 -4.30 4.65 3.88
N ALA A 121 -3.60 3.63 3.37
CA ALA A 121 -3.05 2.57 4.21
C ALA A 121 -2.02 3.10 5.21
N ALA A 122 -1.17 4.06 4.82
CA ALA A 122 -0.18 4.64 5.72
C ALA A 122 -0.82 5.46 6.85
N ILE A 123 -1.86 6.25 6.53
CA ILE A 123 -2.62 7.04 7.51
C ILE A 123 -3.25 6.12 8.55
N GLU A 124 -4.00 5.10 8.10
CA GLU A 124 -4.68 4.14 8.98
C GLU A 124 -3.69 3.44 9.93
N ILE A 125 -2.51 3.05 9.42
CA ILE A 125 -1.47 2.43 10.25
C ILE A 125 -0.98 3.41 11.33
N GLU A 126 -0.74 4.67 10.98
CA GLU A 126 -0.27 5.68 11.91
C GLU A 126 -1.30 6.00 12.99
N GLU A 127 -2.58 6.11 12.62
CA GLU A 127 -3.70 6.32 13.55
C GLU A 127 -3.81 5.17 14.55
N ARG A 128 -3.84 3.91 14.08
CA ARG A 128 -3.87 2.72 14.95
C ARG A 128 -2.69 2.66 15.91
N ARG A 129 -1.51 3.10 15.47
CA ARG A 129 -0.33 3.20 16.36
C ARG A 129 -0.51 4.26 17.42
N ALA A 130 -1.05 5.43 17.07
CA ALA A 130 -1.29 6.50 18.01
C ALA A 130 -2.32 6.09 19.07
N GLU A 131 -3.40 5.42 18.66
CA GLU A 131 -4.41 4.84 19.55
C GLU A 131 -3.82 3.80 20.50
N LYS A 132 -3.02 2.85 19.96
CA LYS A 132 -2.37 1.84 20.80
C LYS A 132 -1.39 2.46 21.80
N ALA A 133 -0.69 3.52 21.41
CA ALA A 133 0.22 4.24 22.28
C ALA A 133 -0.51 5.02 23.39
N SER A 134 -1.70 5.56 23.12
CA SER A 134 -2.51 6.26 24.12
C SER A 134 -3.12 5.28 25.14
N LEU A 135 -3.62 4.13 24.68
CA LEU A 135 -4.11 3.04 25.53
C LEU A 135 -3.03 2.50 26.47
N SER A 136 -1.81 2.29 25.96
CA SER A 136 -0.69 1.85 26.80
C SER A 136 -0.30 2.88 27.87
N ARG A 137 -0.58 4.17 27.64
CA ARG A 137 -0.24 5.25 28.58
C ARG A 137 -1.32 5.46 29.65
N SER A 138 -2.58 5.14 29.37
CA SER A 138 -3.69 5.28 30.31
C SER A 138 -3.87 4.07 31.24
N ALA A 139 -3.17 2.97 30.99
CA ALA A 139 -3.15 1.81 31.89
C ALA A 139 -2.52 2.20 33.24
N PRO A 140 -3.25 2.09 34.37
CA PRO A 140 -2.69 2.40 35.69
C PRO A 140 -1.53 1.44 36.01
N PRO A 141 -0.49 1.88 36.76
CA PRO A 141 0.52 0.95 37.26
C PRO A 141 -0.19 -0.12 38.09
N GLY A 142 0.15 -1.40 37.83
CA GLY A 142 -0.41 -2.54 38.56
C GLY A 142 -0.19 -2.42 40.08
N PRO A 143 -0.99 -3.15 40.88
CA PRO A 143 -0.98 -3.05 42.34
C PRO A 143 0.37 -3.43 42.96
#